data_AF-A0A2N3NG38-F1
#
_entry.id   AF-A0A2N3NG38-F1
#
_cell.length_a   1.000
_cell.length_b   1.000
_cell.length_c   1.000
_cell.angle_alpha   90.00
_cell.angle_beta   90.00
_cell.angle_gamma   90.00
#
_symmetry.space_group_name_H-M   'P 1'
#
loop_
_entity.id
_entity.type
_entity.pdbx_description
1 polymer ?
#
loop_
_entity_poly.entity_id
_entity_poly.type
_entity_poly.pdbx_seq_one_letter_code
_entity_poly.pdbx_strand_id
1 'polypeptide(L)'
;MAVRDRMRQDKQRQETRLTEAFQSPKWNATLVAEHSLRWLKTKSHVNEFLSIKEAAGAVLHRMILDGQFANSICRMLDTWKTWTDNAGMRKSDYEALKEEQVVFAQASLLVSVIRETGKTETQVSVALDLQECLMLWKKVRLG
;
A
#
# COMPACT_ATOMS: atom_id res chain seq x y z
N MET A 1 1.41 -42.17 -10.73
CA MET A 1 0.75 -41.86 -9.43
C MET A 1 1.50 -40.81 -8.59
N ALA A 2 2.84 -40.74 -8.60
CA ALA A 2 3.63 -39.86 -7.72
C ALA A 2 3.49 -38.32 -7.92
N VAL A 3 3.13 -37.84 -9.12
CA VAL A 3 3.04 -36.38 -9.40
C VAL A 3 1.79 -35.76 -8.78
N ARG A 4 0.66 -36.49 -8.77
CA ARG A 4 -0.60 -36.02 -8.16
C ARG A 4 -0.50 -35.88 -6.64
N ASP A 5 0.22 -36.78 -5.97
CA ASP A 5 0.44 -36.71 -4.53
C ASP A 5 1.39 -35.57 -4.14
N ARG A 6 2.44 -35.33 -4.94
CA ARG A 6 3.31 -34.14 -4.74
C ARG A 6 2.53 -32.83 -4.90
N MET A 7 1.73 -32.70 -5.95
CA MET A 7 0.89 -31.51 -6.14
C MET A 7 -0.11 -31.30 -4.99
N ARG A 8 -0.71 -32.38 -4.47
CA ARG A 8 -1.61 -32.30 -3.30
C ARG A 8 -0.86 -31.87 -2.04
N GLN A 9 0.31 -32.43 -1.78
CA GLN A 9 1.13 -32.06 -0.62
C GLN A 9 1.64 -30.62 -0.70
N ASP A 10 2.05 -30.15 -1.88
CA ASP A 10 2.47 -28.76 -2.06
C ASP A 10 1.31 -27.78 -1.89
N LYS A 11 0.13 -28.12 -2.40
CA LYS A 11 -1.08 -27.32 -2.19
C LYS A 11 -1.46 -27.27 -0.71
N GLN A 12 -1.40 -28.41 -0.01
CA GLN A 12 -1.67 -28.47 1.43
C GLN A 12 -0.68 -27.60 2.22
N ARG A 13 0.61 -27.65 1.89
CA ARG A 13 1.65 -26.82 2.53
C ARG A 13 1.44 -25.33 2.28
N GLN A 14 1.04 -24.95 1.06
CA GLN A 14 0.71 -23.56 0.74
C GLN A 14 -0.51 -23.08 1.52
N GLU A 15 -1.56 -23.90 1.62
CA GLU A 15 -2.76 -23.58 2.40
C GLU A 15 -2.47 -23.45 3.89
N THR A 16 -1.64 -24.32 4.46
CA THR A 16 -1.19 -24.21 5.85
C THR A 16 -0.41 -22.92 6.09
N ARG A 17 0.58 -22.60 5.24
CA ARG A 17 1.35 -21.34 5.34
C ARG A 17 0.48 -20.10 5.21
N LEU A 18 -0.53 -20.13 4.33
CA LEU A 18 -1.49 -19.03 4.20
C LEU A 18 -2.31 -18.86 5.48
N THR A 19 -2.80 -19.95 6.03
CA THR A 19 -3.62 -19.93 7.26
C THR A 19 -2.81 -19.39 8.44
N GLU A 20 -1.57 -19.84 8.59
CA GLU A 20 -0.62 -19.33 9.60
C GLU A 20 -0.32 -17.83 9.39
N ALA A 21 -0.13 -17.39 8.15
CA ALA A 21 0.11 -15.99 7.84
C ALA A 21 -1.09 -15.09 8.18
N PHE A 22 -2.33 -15.54 7.92
CA PHE A 22 -3.54 -14.78 8.29
C PHE A 22 -3.72 -14.66 9.80
N GLN A 23 -3.20 -15.62 10.58
CA GLN A 23 -3.24 -15.61 12.04
C GLN A 23 -2.05 -14.88 12.67
N SER A 24 -1.05 -14.51 11.86
CA SER A 24 0.16 -13.84 12.35
C SER A 24 -0.11 -12.39 12.78
N PRO A 25 0.74 -11.82 13.65
CA PRO A 25 0.65 -10.42 14.02
C PRO A 25 0.72 -9.50 12.79
N LYS A 26 -0.18 -8.52 12.74
CA LYS A 26 -0.20 -7.54 11.65
C LYS A 26 1.10 -6.74 11.62
N TRP A 27 1.71 -6.66 10.46
CA TRP A 27 2.85 -5.76 10.26
C TRP A 27 2.38 -4.32 10.25
N ASN A 28 3.21 -3.42 10.79
CA ASN A 28 2.95 -2.00 10.69
C ASN A 28 3.25 -1.51 9.26
N ALA A 29 2.59 -0.43 8.82
CA ALA A 29 2.70 0.06 7.45
C ALA A 29 4.13 0.44 7.04
N THR A 30 4.97 0.87 7.99
CA THR A 30 6.38 1.24 7.74
C THR A 30 7.18 0.00 7.35
N LEU A 31 7.04 -1.09 8.10
CA LEU A 31 7.69 -2.37 7.79
C LEU A 31 7.21 -2.93 6.44
N VAL A 32 5.90 -2.84 6.15
CA VAL A 32 5.36 -3.26 4.85
C VAL A 32 5.96 -2.45 3.71
N ALA A 33 6.12 -1.14 3.88
CA ALA A 33 6.72 -0.26 2.87
C ALA A 33 8.20 -0.53 2.64
N GLU A 34 8.99 -0.83 3.68
CA GLU A 34 10.40 -1.22 3.55
C GLU A 34 10.57 -2.49 2.72
N HIS A 35 9.79 -3.53 3.03
CA HIS A 35 9.81 -4.78 2.27
C HIS A 35 9.32 -4.57 0.83
N SER A 36 8.28 -3.76 0.64
CA SER A 36 7.73 -3.42 -0.68
C SER A 36 8.72 -2.64 -1.53
N LEU A 37 9.44 -1.66 -0.96
CA LEU A 37 10.49 -0.91 -1.65
C LEU A 37 11.62 -1.85 -2.08
N ARG A 38 12.06 -2.75 -1.19
CA ARG A 38 13.08 -3.75 -1.53
C ARG A 38 12.62 -4.64 -2.68
N TRP A 39 11.37 -5.09 -2.67
CA TRP A 39 10.80 -5.90 -3.74
C TRP A 39 10.71 -5.12 -5.07
N LEU A 40 10.28 -3.85 -5.04
CA LEU A 40 10.22 -2.98 -6.21
C LEU A 40 11.59 -2.72 -6.83
N LYS A 41 12.64 -2.58 -6.00
CA LYS A 41 14.03 -2.46 -6.46
C LYS A 41 14.50 -3.72 -7.16
N THR A 42 14.29 -4.89 -6.56
CA THR A 42 14.66 -6.20 -7.16
C THR A 42 13.96 -6.46 -8.49
N LYS A 43 12.76 -5.90 -8.69
CA LYS A 43 11.98 -6.02 -9.94
C LYS A 43 12.24 -4.88 -10.93
N SER A 44 13.19 -3.99 -10.66
CA SER A 44 13.53 -2.82 -11.49
C SER A 44 12.35 -1.87 -11.77
N HIS A 45 11.33 -1.85 -10.92
CA HIS A 45 10.20 -0.92 -11.03
C HIS A 45 10.53 0.47 -10.47
N VAL A 46 11.58 0.57 -9.66
CA VAL A 46 12.04 1.79 -8.98
C VAL A 46 13.56 1.80 -9.01
N ASN A 47 14.17 2.97 -9.23
CA ASN A 47 15.63 3.13 -9.20
C ASN A 47 16.19 2.71 -7.82
N GLU A 48 17.29 1.96 -7.82
CA GLU A 48 17.84 1.26 -6.66
C GLU A 48 18.24 2.20 -5.51
N PHE A 49 18.48 3.47 -5.83
CA PHE A 49 18.90 4.51 -4.89
C PHE A 49 17.75 5.29 -4.23
N LEU A 50 16.49 5.07 -4.63
CA LEU A 50 15.38 5.84 -4.07
C LEU A 50 15.07 5.42 -2.63
N SER A 51 14.98 6.41 -1.75
CA SER A 51 14.39 6.30 -0.42
C SER A 51 12.87 6.12 -0.52
N ILE A 52 12.21 5.74 0.60
CA ILE A 52 10.74 5.61 0.64
C ILE A 52 10.06 6.93 0.25
N LYS A 53 10.59 8.08 0.70
CA LYS A 53 10.03 9.41 0.40
C LYS A 53 10.17 9.77 -1.07
N GLU A 54 11.33 9.53 -1.68
CA GLU A 54 11.53 9.83 -3.10
C GLU A 54 10.72 8.89 -4.00
N ALA A 55 10.64 7.60 -3.64
CA ALA A 55 9.81 6.64 -4.35
C ALA A 55 8.31 6.99 -4.24
N ALA A 56 7.84 7.40 -3.06
CA ALA A 56 6.49 7.91 -2.86
C ALA A 56 6.24 9.20 -3.68
N GLY A 57 7.22 10.11 -3.72
CA GLY A 57 7.15 11.32 -4.55
C GLY A 57 7.00 11.01 -6.03
N ALA A 58 7.74 10.02 -6.55
CA ALA A 58 7.60 9.56 -7.93
C ALA A 58 6.21 8.95 -8.22
N VAL A 59 5.65 8.19 -7.27
CA VAL A 59 4.28 7.66 -7.37
C VAL A 59 3.27 8.80 -7.41
N LEU A 60 3.35 9.77 -6.50
CA LEU A 60 2.45 10.94 -6.47
C LEU A 60 2.55 11.76 -7.75
N HIS A 61 3.76 12.02 -8.24
CA HIS A 61 3.96 12.71 -9.51
C HIS A 61 3.28 11.98 -10.66
N ARG A 62 3.40 10.64 -10.72
CA ARG A 62 2.71 9.84 -11.74
C ARG A 62 1.19 9.88 -11.58
N MET A 63 0.66 9.87 -10.36
CA MET A 63 -0.80 9.99 -10.13
C MET A 63 -1.36 11.29 -10.70
N ILE A 64 -0.61 12.38 -10.66
CA ILE A 64 -1.05 13.68 -11.22
C ILE A 64 -1.11 13.61 -12.75
N LEU A 65 -0.17 12.90 -13.39
CA LEU A 65 -0.07 12.82 -14.84
C LEU A 65 -0.96 11.75 -15.48
N ASP A 66 -1.30 10.70 -14.73
CA ASP A 66 -2.02 9.52 -15.22
C ASP A 66 -3.21 9.21 -14.29
N GLY A 67 -4.40 9.61 -14.71
CA GLY A 67 -5.64 9.40 -13.94
C GLY A 67 -6.03 7.92 -13.79
N GLN A 68 -5.67 7.05 -14.74
CA GLN A 68 -5.94 5.60 -14.61
C GLN A 68 -5.04 4.97 -13.54
N PHE A 69 -3.78 5.39 -13.52
CA PHE A 69 -2.84 5.00 -12.48
C PHE A 69 -3.29 5.52 -11.11
N ALA A 70 -3.70 6.78 -11.02
CA ALA A 70 -4.25 7.37 -9.79
C ALA A 70 -5.45 6.57 -9.26
N ASN A 71 -6.42 6.25 -10.12
CA ASN A 71 -7.58 5.45 -9.74
C ASN A 71 -7.19 4.06 -9.22
N SER A 72 -6.21 3.41 -9.84
CA SER A 72 -5.72 2.10 -9.40
C SER A 72 -5.11 2.17 -8.00
N ILE A 73 -4.29 3.20 -7.73
CA ILE A 73 -3.68 3.42 -6.42
C ILE A 73 -4.75 3.74 -5.37
N CYS A 74 -5.68 4.65 -5.65
CA CYS A 74 -6.76 5.01 -4.74
C CYS A 74 -7.64 3.80 -4.38
N ARG A 75 -8.01 2.98 -5.36
CA ARG A 75 -8.76 1.74 -5.13
C ARG A 75 -8.01 0.79 -4.20
N MET A 76 -6.70 0.64 -4.39
CA MET A 76 -5.87 -0.20 -3.52
C MET A 76 -5.81 0.34 -2.09
N LEU A 77 -5.69 1.68 -1.92
CA LEU A 77 -5.72 2.33 -0.61
C LEU A 77 -7.07 2.15 0.10
N ASP A 78 -8.19 2.29 -0.61
CA ASP A 78 -9.54 2.05 -0.08
C ASP A 78 -9.73 0.59 0.35
N THR A 79 -9.19 -0.34 -0.44
CA THR A 79 -9.22 -1.77 -0.12
C THR A 79 -8.39 -2.06 1.14
N TRP A 80 -7.20 -1.48 1.25
CA TRP A 80 -6.37 -1.60 2.46
C TRP A 80 -7.09 -1.03 3.68
N LYS A 81 -7.68 0.16 3.57
CA LYS A 81 -8.49 0.76 4.65
C LYS A 81 -9.61 -0.19 5.11
N THR A 82 -10.28 -0.82 4.15
CA THR A 82 -11.32 -1.81 4.45
C THR A 82 -10.77 -3.03 5.20
N TRP A 83 -9.53 -3.47 4.93
CA TRP A 83 -8.87 -4.52 5.71
C TRP A 83 -8.55 -4.10 7.13
N THR A 84 -8.13 -2.85 7.34
CA THR A 84 -7.87 -2.34 8.69
C THR A 84 -9.16 -2.29 9.52
N ASP A 85 -10.26 -1.89 8.90
CA ASP A 85 -11.58 -1.77 9.55
C ASP A 85 -12.19 -3.14 9.86
N ASN A 86 -12.03 -4.12 8.96
CA ASN A 86 -12.58 -5.48 9.10
C ASN A 86 -11.69 -6.44 9.92
N ALA A 87 -10.77 -5.91 10.73
CA ALA A 87 -9.81 -6.68 11.52
C ALA A 87 -8.81 -7.55 10.71
N GLY A 88 -8.71 -7.38 9.38
CA GLY A 88 -7.66 -8.00 8.56
C GLY A 88 -8.07 -8.21 7.10
N MET A 89 -7.11 -8.69 6.32
CA MET A 89 -7.29 -9.07 4.92
C MET A 89 -7.94 -10.46 4.83
N ARG A 90 -8.91 -10.66 3.93
CA ARG A 90 -9.52 -11.97 3.67
C ARG A 90 -8.73 -12.74 2.62
N LYS A 91 -9.01 -14.05 2.49
CA LYS A 91 -8.38 -14.89 1.45
C LYS A 91 -8.66 -14.38 0.03
N SER A 92 -9.88 -13.91 -0.24
CA SER A 92 -10.25 -13.29 -1.52
C SER A 92 -9.40 -12.07 -1.84
N ASP A 93 -9.16 -11.23 -0.83
CA ASP A 93 -8.42 -9.99 -0.96
C ASP A 93 -6.94 -10.27 -1.25
N TYR A 94 -6.39 -11.31 -0.61
CA TYR A 94 -5.03 -11.77 -0.86
C TYR A 94 -4.83 -12.29 -2.29
N GLU A 95 -5.77 -13.08 -2.81
CA GLU A 95 -5.69 -13.56 -4.19
C GLU A 95 -5.81 -12.39 -5.19
N ALA A 96 -6.67 -11.41 -4.93
CA ALA A 96 -6.74 -10.20 -5.75
C ALA A 96 -5.44 -9.38 -5.70
N LEU A 97 -4.83 -9.26 -4.51
CA LEU A 97 -3.58 -8.54 -4.31
C LEU A 97 -2.39 -9.20 -5.03
N LYS A 98 -2.41 -10.52 -5.23
CA LYS A 98 -1.36 -11.19 -6.01
C LYS A 98 -1.28 -10.71 -7.45
N GLU A 99 -2.41 -10.32 -8.05
CA GLU A 99 -2.47 -9.79 -9.40
C GLU A 99 -2.04 -8.31 -9.45
N GLU A 100 -2.20 -7.58 -8.34
CA GLU A 100 -1.91 -6.14 -8.23
C GLU A 100 -0.71 -5.81 -7.32
N GLN A 101 0.28 -6.71 -7.24
CA GLN A 101 1.43 -6.58 -6.31
C GLN A 101 2.21 -5.27 -6.47
N VAL A 102 2.38 -4.79 -7.71
CA VAL A 102 3.10 -3.53 -7.98
C VAL A 102 2.32 -2.33 -7.43
N VAL A 103 1.02 -2.30 -7.67
CA VAL A 103 0.12 -1.24 -7.19
C VAL A 103 0.06 -1.24 -5.67
N PHE A 104 -0.04 -2.42 -5.05
CA PHE A 104 0.03 -2.58 -3.60
C PHE A 104 1.35 -2.08 -3.02
N ALA A 105 2.48 -2.47 -3.61
CA ALA A 105 3.79 -2.04 -3.18
C ALA A 105 3.93 -0.51 -3.26
N GLN A 106 3.46 0.11 -4.34
CA GLN A 106 3.43 1.57 -4.50
C GLN A 106 2.51 2.26 -3.48
N ALA A 107 1.31 1.73 -3.27
CA ALA A 107 0.37 2.23 -2.26
C ALA A 107 0.97 2.16 -0.85
N SER A 108 1.72 1.10 -0.53
CA SER A 108 2.37 0.96 0.78
C SER A 108 3.38 2.07 1.08
N LEU A 109 4.09 2.57 0.05
CA LEU A 109 5.02 3.69 0.19
C LEU A 109 4.29 4.96 0.62
N LEU A 110 3.13 5.23 0.00
CA LEU A 110 2.29 6.38 0.34
C LEU A 110 1.77 6.28 1.78
N VAL A 111 1.24 5.11 2.17
CA VAL A 111 0.75 4.89 3.55
C VAL A 111 1.87 5.10 4.58
N SER A 112 3.10 4.65 4.29
CA SER A 112 4.23 4.86 5.18
C SER A 112 4.58 6.34 5.32
N VAL A 113 4.61 7.11 4.23
CA VAL A 113 4.89 8.55 4.29
C VAL A 113 3.79 9.29 5.06
N ILE A 114 2.52 8.99 4.79
CA ILE A 114 1.37 9.59 5.49
C ILE A 114 1.45 9.30 7.01
N ARG A 115 1.82 8.07 7.37
CA ARG A 115 1.99 7.69 8.77
C ARG A 115 3.18 8.40 9.44
N GLU A 116 4.27 8.61 8.71
CA GLU A 116 5.43 9.33 9.21
C GLU A 116 5.09 10.80 9.44
N THR A 117 4.44 11.47 8.48
CA THR A 117 3.98 12.85 8.65
C THR A 117 3.03 13.00 9.82
N GLY A 118 2.05 12.09 9.97
CA GLY A 118 1.10 12.14 11.10
C GLY A 118 1.74 11.89 12.48
N LYS A 119 2.96 11.34 12.56
CA LYS A 119 3.70 11.19 13.83
C LYS A 119 4.55 12.41 14.17
N THR A 120 5.02 13.14 13.15
CA THR A 120 5.85 14.34 13.30
C THR A 120 5.01 15.58 13.59
N GLU A 121 3.70 15.55 13.29
CA GLU A 121 2.73 16.59 13.65
C GLU A 121 2.42 16.61 15.17
N THR A 122 3.36 17.10 15.98
CA THR A 122 3.11 17.40 17.40
C THR A 122 2.61 18.82 17.66
N GLN A 123 2.50 19.72 16.66
CA GLN A 123 2.09 21.11 16.94
C GLN A 123 1.10 21.78 15.97
N VAL A 124 1.00 21.41 14.70
CA VAL A 124 -0.07 21.89 13.79
C VAL A 124 -0.34 20.77 12.81
N SER A 125 -1.58 20.28 12.74
CA SER A 125 -1.92 19.24 11.78
C SER A 125 -2.13 19.88 10.41
N VAL A 126 -1.55 19.31 9.35
CA VAL A 126 -1.80 19.74 7.96
C VAL A 126 -3.30 19.74 7.66
N ALA A 127 -4.10 18.90 8.34
CA ALA A 127 -5.55 18.92 8.26
C ALA A 127 -6.18 20.24 8.76
N LEU A 128 -5.63 20.84 9.82
CA LEU A 128 -6.09 22.14 10.34
C LEU A 128 -5.75 23.26 9.35
N ASP A 129 -4.53 23.27 8.81
CA ASP A 129 -4.13 24.27 7.80
C ASP A 129 -4.97 24.17 6.53
N LEU A 130 -5.25 22.94 6.06
CA LEU A 130 -6.11 22.71 4.90
C LEU A 130 -7.54 23.16 5.18
N GLN A 131 -8.06 22.87 6.38
CA GLN A 131 -9.38 23.28 6.81
C GLN A 131 -9.49 24.80 6.95
N GLU A 132 -8.47 25.48 7.50
CA GLU A 132 -8.39 26.93 7.54
C GLU A 132 -8.33 27.53 6.13
N CYS A 133 -7.54 26.96 5.22
CA CYS A 133 -7.50 27.39 3.83
C CYS A 133 -8.87 27.25 3.15
N LEU A 134 -9.59 26.15 3.38
CA LEU A 134 -10.94 25.94 2.86
C LEU A 134 -11.98 26.89 3.49
N MET A 135 -11.83 27.24 4.77
CA MET A 135 -12.72 28.19 5.43
C MET A 135 -12.49 29.64 4.99
N LEU A 136 -11.22 30.03 4.80
CA LEU A 136 -10.83 31.38 4.38
C LEU A 136 -11.20 31.62 2.92
N TRP A 137 -11.02 30.61 2.05
CA TRP A 137 -11.24 30.75 0.62
C TRP A 137 -12.51 30.01 0.19
N LYS A 138 -13.68 30.61 0.45
CA LYS A 138 -15.01 30.05 0.10
C LYS A 138 -15.19 29.73 -1.39
N LYS A 139 -14.36 30.29 -2.27
CA LYS A 139 -14.30 29.99 -3.70
C LYS A 139 -12.84 29.94 -4.12
N VAL A 140 -12.37 28.75 -4.48
CA VAL A 140 -11.04 28.55 -5.07
C VAL A 140 -11.23 28.14 -6.52
N ARG A 141 -10.54 28.84 -7.42
CA ARG A 141 -10.49 28.43 -8.83
C ARG A 141 -9.45 27.31 -8.92
N LEU A 142 -9.92 26.08 -8.96
CA LEU A 142 -9.07 24.93 -9.22
C LEU A 142 -8.84 24.90 -10.74
N GLY A 143 -7.60 25.19 -11.14
CA GLY A 143 -7.13 25.06 -12.52
C GLY A 143 -6.88 23.61 -12.87
#